data_AF-A0A538FJL9-F1
#
_entry.id   AF-A0A538FJL9-F1
#
_cell.length_a   1.000
_cell.length_b   1.000
_cell.length_c   1.000
_cell.angle_alpha   90.00
_cell.angle_beta   90.00
_cell.angle_gamma   90.00
#
_symmetry.space_group_name_H-M   'P 1'
#
loop_
_entity.id
_entity.type
_entity.pdbx_description
1 polymer ?
#
loop_
_entity_poly.entity_id
_entity_poly.type
_entity_poly.pdbx_seq_one_letter_code
_entity_poly.pdbx_strand_id
1 'polypeptide(L)'
;MAPEPVPFIDGHNDVLLALHLAGDGAAPFLARRSEGHLDLERAREGGFAAGFFAVFVLPETEKERAATRIPDRKPPYAQPLAGPVPTEYALREAGAIIDLLDELAASGDVRVARRVDDVESALSGGPLTAILHFEGAEPIEPGLENLAELYERGLRSLGP
;
A
#
# COMPACT_ATOMS: atom_id res chain seq x y z
N MET A 1 16.93 -29.79 -4.99
CA MET A 1 16.48 -28.42 -5.19
C MET A 1 15.21 -28.25 -4.38
N ALA A 2 15.07 -27.13 -3.66
CA ALA A 2 13.78 -26.83 -3.02
C ALA A 2 12.71 -26.65 -4.13
N PRO A 3 11.44 -27.01 -3.86
CA PRO A 3 10.37 -26.73 -4.82
C PRO A 3 10.28 -25.22 -5.08
N GLU A 4 9.99 -24.85 -6.33
CA GLU A 4 9.68 -23.45 -6.65
C GLU A 4 8.41 -23.01 -5.89
N PRO A 5 8.39 -21.79 -5.32
CA PRO A 5 7.23 -21.29 -4.60
C PRO A 5 6.05 -21.13 -5.57
N VAL A 6 4.84 -21.43 -5.09
CA VAL A 6 3.61 -21.21 -5.85
C VAL A 6 3.33 -19.71 -5.91
N PRO A 7 3.24 -19.08 -7.10
CA PRO A 7 2.89 -17.68 -7.22
C PRO A 7 1.51 -17.41 -6.61
N PHE A 8 1.40 -16.36 -5.79
CA PHE A 8 0.13 -15.97 -5.17
C PHE A 8 -0.12 -14.47 -5.28
N ILE A 9 -1.40 -14.12 -5.11
CA ILE A 9 -1.87 -12.75 -4.99
C ILE A 9 -2.24 -12.52 -3.52
N ASP A 10 -1.69 -11.47 -2.93
CA ASP A 10 -2.04 -11.05 -1.58
C ASP A 10 -3.16 -10.00 -1.58
N GLY A 11 -4.06 -10.09 -0.61
CA GLY A 11 -5.25 -9.25 -0.54
C GLY A 11 -5.00 -7.85 0.02
N HIS A 12 -3.93 -7.61 0.79
CA HIS A 12 -3.66 -6.33 1.45
C HIS A 12 -2.28 -6.31 2.12
N ASN A 13 -1.48 -5.27 1.85
CA ASN A 13 -0.29 -4.97 2.63
C ASN A 13 -0.01 -3.46 2.75
N ASP A 14 0.71 -3.10 3.82
CA ASP A 14 1.02 -1.71 4.17
C ASP A 14 2.50 -1.33 3.93
N VAL A 15 3.16 -1.96 2.94
CA VAL A 15 4.59 -1.69 2.72
C VAL A 15 4.84 -0.23 2.31
N LEU A 16 3.90 0.40 1.58
CA LEU A 16 4.02 1.80 1.20
C LEU A 16 3.93 2.74 2.41
N LEU A 17 3.09 2.43 3.41
CA LEU A 17 3.06 3.16 4.67
C LEU A 17 4.41 3.06 5.41
N ALA A 18 5.00 1.86 5.46
CA ALA A 18 6.29 1.67 6.11
C ALA A 18 7.42 2.46 5.43
N LEU A 19 7.39 2.58 4.10
CA LEU A 19 8.34 3.40 3.33
C LEU A 19 8.09 4.90 3.56
N HIS A 20 6.82 5.34 3.51
CA HIS A 20 6.42 6.72 3.78
C HIS A 20 6.88 7.20 5.15
N LEU A 21 6.68 6.38 6.18
CA LEU A 21 7.11 6.69 7.55
C LEU A 21 8.64 6.71 7.72
N ALA A 22 9.38 5.94 6.93
CA ALA A 22 10.84 5.97 6.94
C ALA A 22 11.39 7.24 6.29
N GLY A 23 10.73 7.74 5.23
CA GLY A 23 11.10 8.99 4.55
C GLY A 23 12.33 8.87 3.63
N ASP A 24 12.80 7.65 3.36
CA ASP A 24 14.00 7.38 2.55
C ASP A 24 13.68 7.06 1.07
N GLY A 25 12.46 7.35 0.63
CA GLY A 25 11.95 7.02 -0.71
C GLY A 25 11.62 5.54 -0.89
N ALA A 26 11.42 5.11 -2.13
CA ALA A 26 10.97 3.74 -2.41
C ALA A 26 12.12 2.72 -2.60
N ALA A 27 13.34 3.18 -2.84
CA ALA A 27 14.52 2.35 -3.10
C ALA A 27 14.77 1.23 -2.06
N PRO A 28 14.55 1.44 -0.74
CA PRO A 28 14.74 0.38 0.26
C PRO A 28 13.87 -0.87 0.04
N PHE A 29 12.76 -0.79 -0.69
CA PHE A 29 11.94 -1.95 -1.02
C PHE A 29 12.61 -2.90 -2.02
N LEU A 30 13.50 -2.39 -2.88
CA LEU A 30 14.08 -3.14 -3.99
C LEU A 30 15.16 -4.14 -3.55
N ALA A 31 15.62 -4.06 -2.31
CA ALA A 31 16.61 -4.96 -1.71
C ALA A 31 16.10 -5.54 -0.39
N ARG A 32 16.71 -6.61 0.07
CA ARG A 32 16.37 -7.22 1.37
C ARG A 32 16.57 -6.23 2.52
N ARG A 33 15.51 -6.02 3.29
CA ARG A 33 15.50 -5.16 4.48
C ARG A 33 15.76 -6.00 5.74
N SER A 34 16.34 -5.36 6.76
CA SER A 34 16.55 -5.98 8.08
C SER A 34 15.26 -6.16 8.87
N GLU A 35 14.21 -5.41 8.53
CA GLU A 35 12.94 -5.35 9.25
C GLU A 35 11.74 -5.35 8.29
N GLY A 36 10.53 -5.37 8.86
CA GLY A 36 9.27 -5.43 8.10
C GLY A 36 8.96 -6.83 7.57
N HIS A 37 7.82 -6.97 6.88
CA HIS A 37 7.37 -8.26 6.35
C HIS A 37 7.61 -8.43 4.84
N LEU A 38 7.73 -7.34 4.10
CA LEU A 38 7.77 -7.34 2.64
C LEU A 38 8.89 -6.44 2.10
N ASP A 39 9.64 -7.02 1.16
CA ASP A 39 10.56 -6.38 0.22
C ASP A 39 10.65 -7.26 -1.04
N LEU A 40 11.27 -6.76 -2.10
CA LEU A 40 11.31 -7.43 -3.39
C LEU A 40 12.02 -8.80 -3.35
N GLU A 41 13.09 -8.93 -2.55
CA GLU A 41 13.80 -10.20 -2.41
C GLU A 41 12.93 -11.26 -1.72
N ARG A 42 12.31 -10.91 -0.58
CA ARG A 42 11.38 -11.80 0.12
C ARG A 42 10.14 -12.11 -0.72
N ALA A 43 9.66 -11.15 -1.51
CA ALA A 43 8.53 -11.37 -2.42
C ALA A 43 8.86 -12.45 -3.46
N ARG A 44 10.04 -12.35 -4.10
CA ARG A 44 10.52 -13.33 -5.08
C ARG A 44 10.75 -14.71 -4.46
N GLU A 45 11.36 -14.78 -3.28
CA GLU A 45 11.59 -16.05 -2.59
C GLU A 45 10.31 -16.71 -2.10
N GLY A 46 9.32 -15.92 -1.69
CA GLY A 46 8.04 -16.40 -1.17
C GLY A 46 6.99 -16.72 -2.24
N GLY A 47 7.17 -16.25 -3.47
CA GLY A 47 6.15 -16.35 -4.54
C GLY A 47 5.08 -15.26 -4.49
N PHE A 48 5.31 -14.16 -3.79
CA PHE A 48 4.42 -12.99 -3.82
C PHE A 48 4.53 -12.34 -5.21
N ALA A 49 3.57 -12.61 -6.08
CA ALA A 49 3.60 -12.20 -7.48
C ALA A 49 2.81 -10.90 -7.71
N ALA A 50 1.72 -10.72 -6.97
CA ALA A 50 0.95 -9.50 -6.97
C ALA A 50 0.29 -9.25 -5.62
N GLY A 51 -0.15 -8.02 -5.38
CA GLY A 51 -0.98 -7.72 -4.22
C GLY A 51 -1.61 -6.35 -4.26
N PHE A 52 -2.51 -6.09 -3.32
CA PHE A 52 -3.06 -4.76 -3.07
C PHE A 52 -2.09 -3.98 -2.19
N PHE A 53 -1.53 -2.90 -2.74
CA PHE A 53 -0.61 -2.03 -2.03
C PHE A 53 -1.41 -0.85 -1.51
N ALA A 54 -1.62 -0.83 -0.20
CA ALA A 54 -2.51 0.11 0.44
C ALA A 54 -1.88 1.51 0.56
N VAL A 55 -2.68 2.50 0.21
CA VAL A 55 -2.52 3.89 0.59
C VAL A 55 -3.41 4.10 1.80
N PHE A 56 -2.78 4.08 2.98
CA PHE A 56 -3.43 4.31 4.25
C PHE A 56 -2.92 5.63 4.83
N VAL A 57 -3.83 6.58 5.04
CA VAL A 57 -3.51 7.89 5.63
C VAL A 57 -3.68 7.81 7.13
N LEU A 58 -2.59 8.02 7.87
CA LEU A 58 -2.65 8.11 9.32
C LEU A 58 -3.36 9.40 9.76
N PRO A 59 -4.01 9.40 10.95
CA PRO A 59 -4.49 10.63 11.55
C PRO A 59 -3.41 11.72 11.61
N GLU A 60 -3.79 12.97 11.34
CA GLU A 60 -2.86 14.10 11.25
C GLU A 60 -2.10 14.35 12.55
N THR A 61 -2.79 14.26 13.68
CA THR A 61 -2.19 14.56 14.98
C THR A 61 -1.60 13.31 15.64
N GLU A 62 -0.45 13.47 16.30
CA GLU A 62 0.15 12.37 17.06
C GLU A 62 -0.74 11.87 18.19
N LYS A 63 -1.54 12.78 18.78
CA LYS A 63 -2.54 12.43 19.79
C LYS A 63 -3.57 11.44 19.24
N GLU A 64 -4.08 11.67 18.03
CA GLU A 64 -5.04 10.77 17.38
C GLU A 64 -4.38 9.47 16.94
N ARG A 65 -3.16 9.51 16.39
CA ARG A 65 -2.39 8.29 16.09
C ARG A 65 -2.13 7.43 17.33
N ALA A 66 -1.80 8.06 18.45
CA ALA A 66 -1.63 7.34 19.71
C ALA A 66 -2.96 6.73 20.20
N ALA A 67 -4.07 7.43 19.95
CA ALA A 67 -5.41 6.97 20.30
C ALA A 67 -5.96 5.85 19.40
N THR A 68 -5.30 5.48 18.29
CA THR A 68 -5.67 4.31 17.46
C THR A 68 -4.86 3.06 17.76
N ARG A 69 -3.83 3.14 18.62
CA ARG A 69 -3.02 1.97 18.98
C ARG A 69 -3.84 0.92 19.69
N ILE A 70 -3.72 -0.33 19.24
CA ILE A 70 -4.36 -1.48 19.87
C ILE A 70 -3.95 -1.52 21.35
N PRO A 71 -4.89 -1.58 22.30
CA PRO A 71 -4.58 -1.61 23.71
C PRO A 71 -3.76 -2.84 24.07
N ASP A 72 -2.67 -2.67 24.80
CA ASP A 72 -1.92 -3.79 25.39
C ASP A 72 -2.66 -4.34 26.63
N ARG A 73 -3.85 -4.90 26.41
CA ARG A 73 -4.67 -5.56 27.44
C ARG A 73 -5.51 -6.69 26.83
N LYS A 74 -5.82 -7.68 27.66
CA LYS A 74 -6.68 -8.80 27.25
C LYS A 74 -8.14 -8.34 27.03
N PRO A 75 -8.88 -8.95 26.09
CA PRO A 75 -10.30 -8.70 25.92
C PRO A 75 -11.11 -8.93 27.21
N PRO A 76 -12.23 -8.22 27.41
CA PRO A 76 -12.83 -7.26 26.47
C PRO A 76 -12.18 -5.87 26.56
N TYR A 77 -12.09 -5.19 25.41
CA TYR A 77 -11.75 -3.79 25.31
C TYR A 77 -12.53 -3.13 24.19
N ALA A 78 -12.62 -1.81 24.23
CA ALA A 78 -13.08 -0.98 23.11
C ALA A 78 -11.95 -0.02 22.75
N GLN A 79 -11.74 0.19 21.45
CA GLN A 79 -10.86 1.22 20.92
C GLN A 79 -11.71 2.42 20.52
N PRO A 80 -11.41 3.63 21.01
CA PRO A 80 -12.08 4.81 20.49
C PRO A 80 -11.72 5.00 19.01
N LEU A 81 -12.68 5.46 18.23
CA LEU A 81 -12.41 5.91 16.86
C LEU A 81 -11.56 7.18 16.93
N ALA A 82 -10.64 7.34 15.98
CA ALA A 82 -10.00 8.63 15.74
C ALA A 82 -11.04 9.65 15.26
N GLY A 83 -10.66 10.94 15.32
CA GLY A 83 -11.37 11.98 14.59
C GLY A 83 -11.28 11.76 13.07
N PRO A 84 -12.17 12.39 12.28
CA PRO A 84 -12.09 12.34 10.83
C PRO A 84 -10.78 13.00 10.36
N VAL A 85 -10.11 12.38 9.38
CA VAL A 85 -8.95 12.97 8.72
C VAL A 85 -9.41 14.04 7.72
N PRO A 86 -8.88 15.28 7.75
CA PRO A 86 -9.25 16.29 6.77
C PRO A 86 -8.86 15.89 5.34
N THR A 87 -9.75 16.08 4.37
CA THR A 87 -9.52 15.69 2.97
C THR A 87 -8.27 16.34 2.37
N GLU A 88 -8.00 17.62 2.65
CA GLU A 88 -6.80 18.30 2.16
C GLU A 88 -5.50 17.66 2.68
N TYR A 89 -5.48 17.28 3.96
CA TYR A 89 -4.37 16.54 4.55
C TYR A 89 -4.24 15.16 3.90
N ALA A 90 -5.36 14.44 3.77
CA ALA A 90 -5.39 13.10 3.21
C ALA A 90 -4.93 13.05 1.75
N LEU A 91 -5.33 14.03 0.93
CA LEU A 91 -4.87 14.21 -0.44
C LEU A 91 -3.35 14.31 -0.53
N ARG A 92 -2.74 15.15 0.32
CA ARG A 92 -1.29 15.36 0.32
C ARG A 92 -0.54 14.09 0.72
N GLU A 93 -0.95 13.44 1.81
CA GLU A 93 -0.28 12.22 2.27
C GLU A 93 -0.49 11.06 1.30
N ALA A 94 -1.71 10.86 0.80
CA ALA A 94 -1.99 9.83 -0.20
C ALA A 94 -1.17 10.07 -1.47
N GLY A 95 -1.05 11.32 -1.93
CA GLY A 95 -0.19 11.68 -3.06
C GLY A 95 1.25 11.24 -2.86
N ALA A 96 1.86 11.55 -1.71
CA ALA A 96 3.22 11.14 -1.38
C ALA A 96 3.38 9.60 -1.35
N ILE A 97 2.39 8.87 -0.85
CA ILE A 97 2.41 7.40 -0.81
C ILE A 97 2.28 6.81 -2.23
N ILE A 98 1.43 7.38 -3.10
CA ILE A 98 1.33 6.95 -4.50
C ILE A 98 2.63 7.25 -5.24
N ASP A 99 3.28 8.39 -4.97
CA ASP A 99 4.56 8.74 -5.58
C ASP A 99 5.66 7.70 -5.28
N LEU A 100 5.66 7.08 -4.09
CA LEU A 100 6.54 5.95 -3.77
C LEU A 100 6.25 4.74 -4.69
N LEU A 101 4.98 4.45 -4.97
CA LEU A 101 4.63 3.37 -5.88
C LEU A 101 5.05 3.68 -7.33
N ASP A 102 4.95 4.93 -7.75
CA ASP A 102 5.44 5.40 -9.05
C ASP A 102 6.97 5.28 -9.14
N GLU A 103 7.71 5.58 -8.07
CA GLU A 103 9.17 5.34 -7.98
C GLU A 103 9.52 3.86 -8.13
N LEU A 104 8.77 2.96 -7.47
CA LEU A 104 8.96 1.51 -7.64
C LEU A 104 8.69 1.08 -9.08
N ALA A 105 7.64 1.62 -9.71
CA ALA A 105 7.31 1.31 -11.09
C ALA A 105 8.40 1.78 -12.05
N ALA A 106 9.03 2.92 -11.77
CA ALA A 106 10.13 3.46 -12.55
C ALA A 106 11.40 2.62 -12.47
N SER A 107 11.56 1.75 -11.45
CA SER A 107 12.70 0.81 -11.39
C SER A 107 12.60 -0.31 -12.43
N GLY A 108 11.39 -0.61 -12.91
CA GLY A 108 11.10 -1.71 -13.83
C GLY A 108 10.93 -3.09 -13.17
N ASP A 109 11.25 -3.23 -11.88
CA ASP A 109 11.04 -4.47 -11.12
C ASP A 109 9.59 -4.62 -10.63
N VAL A 110 8.89 -3.49 -10.49
CA VAL A 110 7.49 -3.41 -10.06
C VAL A 110 6.65 -2.82 -11.19
N ARG A 111 5.41 -3.28 -11.32
CA ARG A 111 4.40 -2.73 -12.24
C ARG A 111 3.17 -2.31 -11.47
N VAL A 112 2.62 -1.13 -11.78
CA VAL A 112 1.28 -0.75 -11.32
C VAL A 112 0.22 -1.42 -12.20
N ALA A 113 -0.64 -2.23 -11.58
CA ALA A 113 -1.73 -2.92 -12.26
C ALA A 113 -2.83 -1.96 -12.66
N ARG A 114 -3.26 -2.02 -13.92
CA ARG A 114 -4.40 -1.26 -14.45
C ARG A 114 -5.48 -2.16 -15.04
N ARG A 115 -5.14 -3.41 -15.31
CA ARG A 115 -6.02 -4.45 -15.88
C ARG A 115 -5.61 -5.83 -15.35
N VAL A 116 -6.51 -6.80 -15.50
CA VAL A 116 -6.30 -8.18 -15.03
C VAL A 116 -5.05 -8.80 -15.68
N ASP A 117 -4.81 -8.53 -16.96
CA ASP A 117 -3.64 -9.03 -17.69
C ASP A 117 -2.29 -8.66 -17.02
N ASP A 118 -2.21 -7.53 -16.32
CA ASP A 118 -1.00 -7.13 -15.61
C ASP A 118 -0.70 -8.12 -14.46
N VAL A 119 -1.76 -8.54 -13.75
CA VAL A 119 -1.69 -9.48 -12.62
C VAL A 119 -1.41 -10.90 -13.12
N GLU A 120 -2.07 -11.32 -14.20
CA GLU A 120 -1.82 -12.61 -14.84
C GLU A 120 -0.37 -12.71 -15.36
N SER A 121 0.17 -11.62 -15.93
CA SER A 121 1.58 -11.55 -16.32
C SER A 121 2.51 -11.80 -15.13
N ALA A 122 2.22 -11.20 -13.98
CA ALA A 122 3.00 -11.38 -12.76
C ALA A 122 3.01 -12.84 -12.30
N LEU A 123 1.84 -13.49 -12.29
CA LEU A 123 1.70 -14.92 -11.95
C LEU A 123 2.46 -15.85 -12.90
N SER A 124 2.66 -15.43 -14.16
CA SER A 124 3.42 -16.16 -15.17
C SER A 124 4.94 -15.86 -15.19
N GLY A 125 5.46 -15.14 -14.18
CA GLY A 125 6.89 -14.81 -14.07
C GLY A 125 7.27 -13.41 -14.58
N GLY A 126 6.29 -12.53 -14.77
CA GLY A 126 6.53 -11.11 -15.02
C GLY A 126 7.00 -10.34 -13.77
N PRO A 127 7.22 -9.01 -13.91
CA PRO A 127 7.51 -8.13 -12.78
C PRO A 127 6.47 -8.24 -11.66
N LEU A 128 6.91 -7.95 -10.42
CA LEU A 128 6.02 -7.87 -9.27
C LEU A 128 4.91 -6.85 -9.56
N THR A 129 3.65 -7.20 -9.37
CA THR A 129 2.55 -6.33 -9.78
C THR A 129 1.76 -5.81 -8.58
N ALA A 130 1.74 -4.48 -8.44
CA ALA A 130 1.06 -3.77 -7.37
C ALA A 130 -0.29 -3.23 -7.86
N ILE A 131 -1.38 -3.63 -7.21
CA ILE A 131 -2.70 -3.07 -7.40
C ILE A 131 -2.81 -1.88 -6.43
N LEU A 132 -2.91 -0.66 -6.96
CA LEU A 132 -3.08 0.53 -6.13
C LEU A 132 -4.45 0.47 -5.42
N HIS A 133 -4.41 0.45 -4.09
CA HIS A 133 -5.55 0.29 -3.21
C HIS A 133 -5.64 1.46 -2.21
N PHE A 134 -6.82 2.05 -2.03
CA PHE A 134 -7.07 2.98 -0.94
C PHE A 134 -7.71 2.24 0.24
N GLU A 135 -7.07 2.31 1.41
CA GLU A 135 -7.64 1.91 2.70
C GLU A 135 -8.09 3.19 3.41
N GLY A 136 -9.37 3.51 3.28
CA GLY A 136 -9.92 4.82 3.66
C GLY A 136 -10.11 5.73 2.44
N ALA A 137 -11.27 6.38 2.37
CA ALA A 137 -11.65 7.27 1.28
C ALA A 137 -11.47 8.76 1.61
N GLU A 138 -10.76 9.10 2.68
CA GLU A 138 -10.50 10.49 3.07
C GLU A 138 -9.81 11.33 1.98
N PRO A 139 -8.94 10.76 1.10
CA PRO A 139 -8.39 11.49 -0.03
C PRO A 139 -9.39 11.73 -1.18
N ILE A 140 -10.58 11.14 -1.16
CA ILE A 140 -11.61 11.38 -2.19
C ILE A 140 -12.41 12.62 -1.82
N GLU A 141 -12.52 13.56 -2.75
CA GLU A 141 -13.33 14.76 -2.55
C GLU A 141 -14.82 14.38 -2.42
N PRO A 142 -15.61 15.06 -1.57
CA PRO A 142 -17.00 14.68 -1.32
C PRO A 142 -17.90 14.60 -2.57
N GLY A 143 -17.61 15.37 -3.62
CA GLY A 143 -18.33 15.31 -4.90
C GLY A 143 -17.70 14.37 -5.92
N LEU A 144 -16.66 13.62 -5.52
CA LEU A 144 -15.91 12.63 -6.32
C LEU A 144 -15.13 13.25 -7.49
N GLU A 145 -14.88 14.57 -7.45
CA GLU A 145 -14.29 15.31 -8.56
C GLU A 145 -12.89 14.81 -8.92
N ASN A 146 -12.11 14.38 -7.93
CA ASN A 146 -10.76 13.87 -8.09
C ASN A 146 -10.68 12.34 -8.35
N LEU A 147 -11.80 11.60 -8.27
CA LEU A 147 -11.78 10.13 -8.38
C LEU A 147 -11.32 9.68 -9.78
N ALA A 148 -11.72 10.40 -10.83
CA ALA A 148 -11.29 10.11 -12.20
C ALA A 148 -9.78 10.28 -12.37
N GLU A 149 -9.19 11.32 -11.78
CA GLU A 149 -7.74 11.54 -11.81
C GLU A 149 -6.99 10.45 -11.05
N LEU A 150 -7.48 10.05 -9.88
CA LEU A 150 -6.90 8.94 -9.11
C LEU A 150 -7.00 7.60 -9.84
N TYR A 151 -8.10 7.36 -10.55
CA TYR A 151 -8.23 6.20 -11.44
C TYR A 151 -7.19 6.24 -12.58
N GLU A 152 -6.94 7.41 -13.18
CA GLU A 152 -5.88 7.59 -14.18
C GLU A 152 -4.47 7.49 -13.59
N ARG A 153 -4.25 7.85 -12.32
CA ARG A 153 -3.02 7.55 -11.57
C ARG A 153 -2.81 6.04 -11.34
N GLY A 154 -3.86 5.24 -11.43
CA GLY A 154 -3.79 3.78 -11.39
C GLY A 154 -4.65 3.14 -10.31
N LEU A 155 -5.48 3.90 -9.58
CA LEU A 155 -6.35 3.37 -8.54
C LEU A 155 -7.31 2.33 -9.12
N ARG A 156 -7.34 1.13 -8.54
CA ARG A 156 -8.23 0.03 -8.98
C ARG A 156 -9.02 -0.62 -7.84
N SER A 157 -8.78 -0.21 -6.60
CA SER A 157 -9.47 -0.72 -5.42
C SER A 157 -9.61 0.38 -4.37
N LEU A 158 -10.76 0.49 -3.72
CA LEU A 158 -11.02 1.49 -2.69
C LEU A 158 -11.94 0.91 -1.61
N GLY A 159 -11.52 1.03 -0.35
CA GLY A 159 -12.32 0.77 0.84
C GLY A 159 -12.81 2.09 1.46
N PRO A 160 -14.13 2.36 1.50
CA PRO A 160 -14.69 3.56 2.11
C PRO A 160 -14.69 3.55 3.65
#